data_AF-A0A953Q7R9-F1
#
_entry.id   AF-A0A953Q7R9-F1
#
_cell.length_a   1.000
_cell.length_b   1.000
_cell.length_c   1.000
_cell.angle_alpha   90.00
_cell.angle_beta   90.00
_cell.angle_gamma   90.00
#
_symmetry.space_group_name_H-M   'P 1'
#
loop_
_entity.id
_entity.type
_entity.pdbx_description
1 polymer ?
#
loop_
_entity_poly.entity_id
_entity_poly.type
_entity_poly.pdbx_seq_one_letter_code
_entity_poly.pdbx_strand_id
1 'polypeptide(L)'
;MARDSVSNKIRLLPTAFACTTILAVAIATLVPVASSRAAAQDSGRDKSLDVKSSVGDMHIGSDADIRETGLPPYPGARLRKHDEHRNSANLALFTSAFGMKLVVMNFDSDDAPGKVIAFYQEQLKKYGKVIECHKSKDEGATDTEEHEEDSGRSKELRCEGANIGPIVELKAGTEDNQHLVAIEPAEKGTGTTFAVVYVRTRGRQGEI
;
A
#
# COMPACT_ATOMS: atom_id res chain seq x y z
N MET A 1 51.12 -8.99 8.14
CA MET A 1 51.29 -10.41 8.54
C MET A 1 51.53 -10.42 10.04
N ALA A 2 50.62 -11.06 10.81
CA ALA A 2 50.70 -11.42 12.23
C ALA A 2 50.76 -10.27 13.27
N ARG A 3 50.21 -10.35 14.49
CA ARG A 3 49.16 -11.13 15.18
C ARG A 3 49.10 -10.53 16.60
N ASP A 4 47.91 -10.53 17.19
CA ASP A 4 47.60 -10.73 18.62
C ASP A 4 48.40 -10.00 19.72
N SER A 5 47.69 -9.26 20.59
CA SER A 5 47.82 -9.50 22.04
C SER A 5 46.64 -8.93 22.85
N VAL A 6 45.98 -9.86 23.54
CA VAL A 6 44.86 -9.69 24.47
C VAL A 6 45.37 -9.15 25.82
N SER A 7 44.69 -8.17 26.42
CA SER A 7 44.96 -7.77 27.81
C SER A 7 43.78 -8.15 28.71
N ASN A 8 44.02 -9.18 29.52
CA ASN A 8 43.15 -9.72 30.56
C ASN A 8 43.53 -9.05 31.90
N LYS A 9 42.58 -8.45 32.61
CA LYS A 9 42.76 -8.04 34.02
C LYS A 9 41.55 -8.40 34.86
N ILE A 10 41.63 -9.60 35.40
CA ILE A 10 40.86 -10.07 36.56
C ILE A 10 41.35 -9.32 37.81
N ARG A 11 40.42 -8.82 38.64
CA ARG A 11 40.70 -8.49 40.05
C ARG A 11 39.71 -9.25 40.95
N LEU A 12 40.30 -10.06 41.81
CA LEU A 12 39.71 -10.95 42.81
C LEU A 12 39.44 -10.19 44.14
N LEU A 13 38.26 -10.49 44.73
CA LEU A 13 37.99 -10.83 46.15
C LEU A 13 38.34 -9.81 47.28
N PRO A 14 37.95 -9.99 48.58
CA PRO A 14 37.51 -11.23 49.27
C PRO A 14 36.40 -11.15 50.36
N THR A 15 35.92 -12.35 50.75
CA THR A 15 35.63 -12.86 52.13
C THR A 15 34.47 -12.33 52.97
N ALA A 16 33.82 -13.10 53.87
CA ALA A 16 33.63 -14.53 54.11
C ALA A 16 32.89 -14.69 55.47
N PHE A 17 32.33 -15.89 55.72
CA PHE A 17 31.90 -16.49 57.00
C PHE A 17 30.72 -15.82 57.76
N ALA A 18 29.85 -16.52 58.49
CA ALA A 18 29.42 -17.92 58.60
C ALA A 18 28.29 -17.97 59.65
N CYS A 19 27.43 -18.99 59.52
CA CYS A 19 26.71 -19.71 60.59
C CYS A 19 26.02 -18.93 61.72
N THR A 20 24.70 -19.03 61.80
CA THR A 20 24.00 -19.67 62.95
C THR A 20 22.55 -19.99 62.58
N THR A 21 22.13 -21.21 62.90
CA THR A 21 20.82 -21.82 62.62
C THR A 21 19.80 -21.57 63.76
N ILE A 22 18.56 -22.03 63.52
CA ILE A 22 17.40 -22.25 64.44
C ILE A 22 16.36 -21.12 64.33
N LEU A 23 15.08 -21.31 63.97
CA LEU A 23 14.10 -22.32 64.36
C LEU A 23 12.94 -22.37 63.34
N ALA A 24 12.30 -23.54 63.24
CA ALA A 24 11.14 -23.85 62.40
C ALA A 24 9.90 -23.00 62.66
N VAL A 25 9.21 -22.58 61.59
CA VAL A 25 7.74 -22.60 61.51
C VAL A 25 7.33 -22.98 60.09
N ALA A 26 6.72 -24.14 59.96
CA ALA A 26 6.06 -24.60 58.76
C ALA A 26 4.78 -23.78 58.54
N ILE A 27 4.70 -23.04 57.44
CA ILE A 27 3.43 -22.53 56.92
C ILE A 27 3.36 -22.91 55.45
N ALA A 28 2.52 -23.91 55.19
CA ALA A 28 2.13 -24.32 53.86
C ALA A 28 1.35 -23.19 53.18
N THR A 29 1.93 -22.60 52.14
CA THR A 29 1.19 -21.81 51.14
C THR A 29 1.48 -22.39 49.76
N LEU A 30 0.47 -23.07 49.20
CA LEU A 30 0.41 -23.45 47.80
C LEU A 30 0.28 -22.17 46.96
N VAL A 31 1.37 -21.72 46.34
CA VAL A 31 1.31 -20.74 45.26
C VAL A 31 1.44 -21.51 43.94
N PRO A 32 0.42 -21.51 43.07
CA PRO A 32 0.61 -21.99 41.71
C PRO A 32 1.53 -21.01 40.98
N VAL A 33 2.77 -21.43 40.73
CA VAL A 33 3.64 -20.76 39.76
C VAL A 33 3.01 -21.03 38.40
N ALA A 34 2.29 -20.05 37.86
CA ALA A 34 2.00 -20.01 36.45
C ALA A 34 3.35 -19.95 35.73
N SER A 35 3.83 -21.11 35.28
CA SER A 35 4.96 -21.19 34.36
C SER A 35 4.56 -20.42 33.11
N SER A 36 5.02 -19.17 33.00
CA SER A 36 5.10 -18.50 31.72
C SER A 36 6.10 -19.30 30.88
N ARG A 37 5.59 -20.31 30.18
CA ARG A 37 6.25 -20.81 28.99
C ARG A 37 6.31 -19.62 28.04
N ALA A 38 7.43 -18.91 28.04
CA ALA A 38 7.85 -18.14 26.88
C ALA A 38 8.11 -19.16 25.76
N ALA A 39 7.03 -19.63 25.16
CA ALA A 39 7.09 -20.21 23.84
C ALA A 39 7.33 -19.03 22.91
N ALA A 40 8.59 -18.85 22.52
CA ALA A 40 8.91 -18.25 21.25
C ALA A 40 8.19 -19.09 20.19
N GLN A 41 7.01 -18.65 19.78
CA GLN A 41 6.38 -19.09 18.54
C GLN A 41 6.43 -17.89 17.60
N ASP A 42 7.53 -17.87 16.87
CA ASP A 42 7.58 -17.38 15.51
C ASP A 42 6.45 -18.06 14.72
N SER A 43 5.46 -17.28 14.32
CA SER A 43 4.55 -17.65 13.25
C SER A 43 4.14 -16.37 12.54
N GLY A 44 4.81 -16.09 11.42
CA GLY A 44 4.48 -15.03 10.49
C GLY A 44 2.99 -15.08 10.11
N ARG A 45 2.24 -14.11 10.63
CA ARG A 45 0.95 -13.72 10.08
C ARG A 45 1.15 -12.43 9.32
N ASP A 46 0.82 -12.46 8.04
CA ASP A 46 0.53 -11.27 7.26
C ASP A 46 -0.35 -10.34 8.11
N LYS A 47 0.17 -9.14 8.36
CA LYS A 47 -0.55 -8.11 9.11
C LYS A 47 -1.50 -7.42 8.14
N SER A 48 -2.65 -8.01 7.84
CA SER A 48 -3.78 -7.24 7.35
C SER A 48 -4.27 -6.36 8.51
N LEU A 49 -3.81 -5.11 8.52
CA LEU A 49 -4.22 -4.11 9.50
C LEU A 49 -5.57 -3.54 9.06
N ASP A 50 -6.64 -4.23 9.44
CA ASP A 50 -8.01 -3.77 9.28
C ASP A 50 -8.26 -2.66 10.32
N VAL A 51 -7.77 -1.44 10.04
CA VAL A 51 -7.87 -0.30 10.95
C VAL A 51 -9.29 0.28 10.86
N LYS A 52 -10.19 -0.23 11.69
CA LYS A 52 -11.50 0.40 11.92
C LYS A 52 -11.32 1.66 12.77
N SER A 53 -11.30 2.83 12.14
CA SER A 53 -11.28 4.12 12.85
C SER A 53 -12.67 4.44 13.41
N SER A 54 -12.74 4.87 14.67
CA SER A 54 -13.98 5.16 15.41
C SER A 54 -14.68 6.47 15.01
N VAL A 55 -14.37 7.03 13.84
CA VAL A 55 -14.99 8.24 13.27
C VAL A 55 -15.47 7.90 11.86
N GLY A 56 -16.61 7.19 11.76
CA GLY A 56 -17.35 6.90 10.53
C GLY A 56 -16.64 6.02 9.50
N ASP A 57 -17.03 4.74 9.39
CA ASP A 57 -16.76 3.74 8.34
C ASP A 57 -15.54 3.98 7.43
N MET A 58 -14.37 4.25 8.00
CA MET A 58 -13.11 4.27 7.27
C MET A 58 -12.57 2.85 7.23
N HIS A 59 -12.64 2.23 6.06
CA HIS A 59 -12.10 0.90 5.79
C HIS A 59 -10.81 1.04 4.97
N ILE A 60 -9.70 0.61 5.56
CA ILE A 60 -8.39 0.52 4.90
C ILE A 60 -8.10 -0.97 4.72
N GLY A 61 -8.38 -1.50 3.54
CA GLY A 61 -8.17 -2.92 3.24
C GLY A 61 -6.85 -3.14 2.50
N SER A 62 -5.95 -3.96 3.07
CA SER A 62 -4.79 -4.49 2.34
C SER A 62 -5.16 -5.52 1.26
N ASP A 63 -6.41 -6.01 1.31
CA ASP A 63 -6.96 -7.05 0.42
C ASP A 63 -7.80 -6.43 -0.70
N ALA A 64 -7.29 -5.38 -1.35
CA ALA A 64 -7.96 -4.71 -2.46
C ALA A 64 -8.24 -5.69 -3.61
N ASP A 65 -9.46 -5.63 -4.17
CA ASP A 65 -9.90 -6.45 -5.29
C ASP A 65 -10.15 -5.60 -6.54
N ILE A 66 -9.61 -6.03 -7.68
CA ILE A 66 -9.63 -5.24 -8.91
C ILE A 66 -11.04 -5.02 -9.40
N ARG A 67 -11.96 -5.95 -9.08
CA ARG A 67 -13.36 -5.83 -9.43
C ARG A 67 -14.01 -4.58 -8.81
N GLU A 68 -13.48 -4.09 -7.70
CA GLU A 68 -13.97 -2.86 -7.06
C GLU A 68 -13.68 -1.59 -7.86
N THR A 69 -12.71 -1.65 -8.80
CA THR A 69 -12.43 -0.58 -9.78
C THR A 69 -13.43 -0.59 -10.95
N GLY A 70 -14.23 -1.64 -11.07
CA GLY A 70 -15.10 -1.89 -12.23
C GLY A 70 -14.35 -2.35 -13.50
N LEU A 71 -13.03 -2.50 -13.46
CA LEU A 71 -12.25 -3.03 -14.56
C LEU A 71 -11.92 -4.51 -14.32
N PRO A 72 -11.87 -5.34 -15.38
CA PRO A 72 -11.48 -6.73 -15.26
C PRO A 72 -9.95 -6.85 -15.07
N PRO A 73 -9.46 -7.93 -14.42
CA PRO A 73 -8.04 -8.24 -14.42
C PRO A 73 -7.54 -8.50 -15.84
N TYR A 74 -6.37 -7.96 -16.16
CA TYR A 74 -5.68 -8.28 -17.40
C TYR A 74 -5.30 -9.78 -17.43
N PRO A 75 -5.57 -10.53 -18.51
CA PRO A 75 -5.26 -11.94 -18.59
C PRO A 75 -3.77 -12.24 -18.36
N GLY A 76 -3.47 -13.13 -17.40
CA GLY A 76 -2.09 -13.53 -17.09
C GLY A 76 -1.29 -12.52 -16.27
N ALA A 77 -1.86 -11.36 -15.93
CA ALA A 77 -1.21 -10.43 -15.00
C ALA A 77 -1.16 -11.01 -13.58
N ARG A 78 -0.10 -10.66 -12.86
CA ARG A 78 0.15 -11.08 -11.49
C ARG A 78 0.08 -9.86 -10.59
N LEU A 79 -0.60 -9.99 -9.46
CA LEU A 79 -0.65 -8.93 -8.46
C LEU A 79 0.76 -8.67 -7.94
N ARG A 80 1.21 -7.41 -8.03
CA ARG A 80 2.50 -7.01 -7.47
C ARG A 80 2.37 -6.96 -5.96
N LYS A 81 3.25 -7.69 -5.26
CA LYS A 81 3.34 -7.68 -3.80
C LYS A 81 4.08 -6.42 -3.34
N HIS A 82 3.73 -5.95 -2.15
CA HIS A 82 4.44 -4.87 -1.49
C HIS A 82 5.90 -5.30 -1.23
N ASP A 83 6.85 -4.46 -1.63
CA ASP A 83 8.28 -4.63 -1.37
C ASP A 83 8.71 -3.43 -0.52
N GLU A 84 9.47 -3.65 0.55
CA GLU A 84 9.92 -2.60 1.48
C GLU A 84 10.75 -1.50 0.77
N HIS A 85 11.25 -1.79 -0.44
CA HIS A 85 11.99 -0.84 -1.27
C HIS A 85 11.14 -0.10 -2.33
N ARG A 86 9.84 -0.37 -2.43
CA ARG A 86 8.95 0.25 -3.44
C ARG A 86 7.67 0.77 -2.82
N ASN A 87 7.34 2.04 -3.11
CA ASN A 87 6.12 2.70 -2.64
C ASN A 87 4.87 2.30 -3.45
N SER A 88 4.70 1.01 -3.75
CA SER A 88 3.51 0.47 -4.40
C SER A 88 2.76 -0.40 -3.41
N ALA A 89 1.59 0.06 -2.98
CA ALA A 89 0.66 -0.70 -2.16
C ALA A 89 -0.65 -0.91 -2.94
N ASN A 90 -1.23 -2.10 -2.80
CA ASN A 90 -2.60 -2.36 -3.25
C ASN A 90 -3.52 -2.01 -2.08
N LEU A 91 -4.46 -1.10 -2.32
CA LEU A 91 -5.26 -0.53 -1.25
C LEU A 91 -6.65 -0.15 -1.76
N ALA A 92 -7.65 -0.40 -0.92
CA ALA A 92 -8.98 0.16 -1.06
C ALA A 92 -9.30 1.04 0.16
N LEU A 93 -9.66 2.29 -0.09
CA LEU A 93 -10.08 3.29 0.89
C LEU A 93 -11.51 3.73 0.60
N PHE A 94 -12.36 3.65 1.61
CA PHE A 94 -13.74 4.13 1.54
C PHE A 94 -14.00 5.02 2.73
N THR A 95 -14.57 6.21 2.50
CA THR A 95 -15.01 7.12 3.56
C THR A 95 -16.44 7.57 3.28
N SER A 96 -17.40 7.03 4.02
CA SER A 96 -18.83 7.36 3.85
C SER A 96 -19.14 8.81 4.24
N ALA A 97 -18.40 9.35 5.23
CA ALA A 97 -18.53 10.73 5.71
C ALA A 97 -18.26 11.76 4.60
N PHE A 98 -17.18 11.57 3.82
CA PHE A 98 -16.80 12.49 2.74
C PHE A 98 -17.26 12.00 1.36
N GLY A 99 -17.80 10.78 1.28
CA GLY A 99 -18.25 10.18 0.03
C GLY A 99 -17.10 9.93 -0.94
N MET A 100 -15.94 9.54 -0.42
CA MET A 100 -14.76 9.22 -1.20
C MET A 100 -14.57 7.70 -1.28
N LYS A 101 -14.20 7.23 -2.47
CA LYS A 101 -13.77 5.85 -2.72
C LYS A 101 -12.50 5.89 -3.58
N LEU A 102 -11.44 5.25 -3.10
CA LEU A 102 -10.19 5.08 -3.83
C LEU A 102 -9.83 3.59 -3.83
N VAL A 103 -9.52 3.04 -5.01
CA VAL A 103 -8.99 1.68 -5.15
C VAL A 103 -7.77 1.76 -6.04
N VAL A 104 -6.63 1.23 -5.58
CA VAL A 104 -5.37 1.20 -6.31
C VAL A 104 -4.83 -0.22 -6.31
N MET A 105 -4.49 -0.74 -7.49
CA MET A 105 -3.93 -2.07 -7.63
C MET A 105 -2.82 -2.12 -8.66
N ASN A 106 -1.71 -2.72 -8.29
CA ASN A 106 -0.49 -2.79 -9.08
C ASN A 106 -0.27 -4.22 -9.56
N PHE A 107 0.12 -4.36 -10.82
CA PHE A 107 0.28 -5.64 -11.48
C PHE A 107 1.55 -5.69 -12.33
N ASP A 108 2.01 -6.92 -12.53
CA ASP A 108 3.08 -7.28 -13.45
C ASP A 108 2.52 -8.18 -14.57
N SER A 109 2.94 -7.94 -15.81
CA SER A 109 2.64 -8.78 -16.96
C SER A 109 3.91 -9.01 -17.78
N ASP A 110 4.04 -10.21 -18.36
CA ASP A 110 5.15 -10.51 -19.29
C ASP A 110 4.87 -9.98 -20.71
N ASP A 111 3.65 -9.53 -20.97
CA ASP A 111 3.27 -8.92 -22.24
C ASP A 111 3.87 -7.51 -22.39
N ALA A 112 4.09 -7.09 -23.64
CA ALA A 112 4.56 -5.75 -23.97
C ALA A 112 3.49 -4.66 -23.67
N PRO A 113 3.91 -3.41 -23.35
CA PRO A 113 2.99 -2.34 -22.94
C PRO A 113 1.84 -2.10 -23.90
N GLY A 114 2.10 -2.13 -25.21
CA GLY A 114 1.08 -1.91 -26.24
C GLY A 114 -0.11 -2.88 -26.16
N LYS A 115 0.11 -4.13 -25.73
CA LYS A 115 -0.97 -5.12 -25.57
C LYS A 115 -1.84 -4.81 -24.34
N VAL A 116 -1.22 -4.38 -23.24
CA VAL A 116 -1.91 -3.95 -22.03
C VAL A 116 -2.69 -2.66 -22.28
N ILE A 117 -2.09 -1.70 -22.99
CA ILE A 117 -2.72 -0.45 -23.42
C ILE A 117 -3.98 -0.75 -24.24
N ALA A 118 -3.86 -1.54 -25.30
CA ALA A 118 -5.00 -1.85 -26.17
C ALA A 118 -6.15 -2.55 -25.42
N PHE A 119 -5.83 -3.46 -24.49
CA PHE A 119 -6.82 -4.12 -23.66
C PHE A 119 -7.59 -3.11 -22.80
N TYR A 120 -6.90 -2.28 -22.03
CA TYR A 120 -7.56 -1.35 -21.11
C TYR A 120 -8.23 -0.18 -21.82
N GLN A 121 -7.70 0.28 -22.96
CA GLN A 121 -8.41 1.23 -23.82
C GLN A 121 -9.79 0.70 -24.18
N GLU A 122 -9.91 -0.58 -24.57
CA GLU A 122 -11.21 -1.18 -24.88
C GLU A 122 -12.11 -1.29 -23.64
N GLN A 123 -11.57 -1.76 -22.52
CA GLN A 123 -12.35 -1.92 -21.28
C GLN A 123 -12.84 -0.60 -20.69
N LEU A 124 -12.12 0.50 -20.92
CA LEU A 124 -12.45 1.83 -20.41
C LEU A 124 -13.58 2.51 -21.21
N LYS A 125 -13.83 2.11 -22.47
CA LYS A 125 -14.87 2.73 -23.32
C LYS A 125 -16.27 2.72 -22.69
N LYS A 126 -16.58 1.71 -21.86
CA LYS A 126 -17.87 1.64 -21.15
C LYS A 126 -18.07 2.77 -20.12
N TYR A 127 -17.02 3.48 -19.77
CA TYR A 127 -17.03 4.62 -18.84
C TYR A 127 -16.98 5.98 -19.54
N GLY A 128 -17.01 6.00 -20.87
CA GLY A 128 -17.04 7.23 -21.68
C GLY A 128 -15.84 7.37 -22.60
N LYS A 129 -15.54 8.62 -22.98
CA LYS A 129 -14.40 8.95 -23.83
C LYS A 129 -13.10 8.60 -23.07
N VAL A 130 -12.30 7.74 -23.69
CA VAL A 130 -10.97 7.40 -23.19
C VAL A 130 -9.99 8.45 -23.67
N ILE A 131 -9.21 9.01 -22.76
CA ILE A 131 -8.06 9.86 -23.09
C ILE A 131 -6.78 9.11 -22.74
N GLU A 132 -5.75 9.32 -23.55
CA GLU A 132 -4.41 8.79 -23.35
C GLU A 132 -3.46 9.94 -23.06
N CYS A 133 -2.76 9.84 -21.94
CA CYS A 133 -1.79 10.80 -21.47
C CYS A 133 -0.43 10.10 -21.30
N HIS A 134 0.65 10.84 -21.46
CA HIS A 134 2.02 10.36 -21.32
C HIS A 134 2.69 11.12 -20.18
N LYS A 135 3.35 10.40 -19.27
CA LYS A 135 4.03 10.99 -18.11
C LYS A 135 5.49 10.57 -18.07
N SER A 136 6.33 11.45 -17.55
CA SER A 136 7.68 11.13 -17.14
C SER A 136 7.67 10.58 -15.70
N LYS A 137 8.71 9.83 -15.30
CA LYS A 137 8.77 9.20 -13.96
C LYS A 137 8.85 10.22 -12.82
N ASP A 138 9.29 11.44 -13.12
CA ASP A 138 9.43 12.55 -12.18
C ASP A 138 8.14 13.40 -12.07
N GLU A 139 7.19 13.24 -13.00
CA GLU A 139 5.86 13.84 -12.96
C GLU A 139 4.86 12.96 -12.18
N GLY A 140 5.28 12.52 -10.99
CA GLY A 140 4.42 11.77 -10.08
C GLY A 140 3.12 12.50 -9.76
N ALA A 141 2.10 11.75 -9.31
CA ALA A 141 0.76 12.24 -8.98
C ALA A 141 0.75 13.26 -7.82
N THR A 142 1.26 14.44 -8.07
CA THR A 142 1.21 15.61 -7.19
C THR A 142 0.94 16.82 -8.05
N ASP A 143 -0.28 16.92 -8.54
CA ASP A 143 -0.90 18.20 -8.89
C ASP A 143 -2.35 18.10 -8.44
N THR A 144 -2.59 18.23 -7.14
CA THR A 144 -3.85 18.85 -6.72
C THR A 144 -3.68 20.32 -7.00
N GLU A 145 -3.77 20.72 -8.27
CA GLU A 145 -4.00 22.13 -8.57
C GLU A 145 -5.38 22.46 -7.99
N GLU A 146 -5.37 23.10 -6.84
CA GLU A 146 -6.51 23.87 -6.35
C GLU A 146 -6.79 24.95 -7.40
N HIS A 147 -7.55 24.59 -8.43
CA HIS A 147 -8.02 25.56 -9.40
C HIS A 147 -9.07 26.44 -8.72
N GLU A 148 -8.64 27.64 -8.36
CA GLU A 148 -9.53 28.78 -8.21
C GLU A 148 -10.40 28.94 -9.47
N GLU A 149 -11.69 29.10 -9.19
CA GLU A 149 -12.79 29.67 -9.99
C GLU A 149 -12.70 29.57 -11.52
N ASP A 150 -13.52 28.68 -12.10
CA ASP A 150 -14.23 29.05 -13.32
C ASP A 150 -15.56 28.26 -13.40
N SER A 151 -16.68 28.93 -13.12
CA SER A 151 -18.04 28.38 -13.07
C SER A 151 -18.61 28.05 -14.47
N GLY A 152 -17.78 27.53 -15.37
CA GLY A 152 -18.14 27.20 -16.75
C GLY A 152 -17.23 26.17 -17.44
N ARG A 153 -16.23 25.60 -16.76
CA ARG A 153 -15.34 24.59 -17.36
C ARG A 153 -16.02 23.22 -17.40
N SER A 154 -15.95 22.58 -18.57
CA SER A 154 -16.38 21.20 -18.83
C SER A 154 -15.78 20.25 -17.79
N LYS A 155 -16.59 19.39 -17.15
CA LYS A 155 -16.19 18.29 -16.23
C LYS A 155 -15.42 17.15 -16.95
N GLU A 156 -14.83 17.45 -18.11
CA GLU A 156 -14.13 16.50 -18.96
C GLU A 156 -12.69 16.32 -18.48
N LEU A 157 -12.25 15.06 -18.47
CA LEU A 157 -10.91 14.69 -18.06
C LEU A 157 -9.85 15.29 -18.99
N ARG A 158 -8.72 15.67 -18.41
CA ARG A 158 -7.59 16.26 -19.11
C ARG A 158 -6.30 15.51 -18.77
N CYS A 159 -5.34 15.62 -19.67
CA CYS A 159 -3.96 15.27 -19.36
C CYS A 159 -3.32 16.43 -18.60
N GLU A 160 -2.62 16.09 -17.52
CA GLU A 160 -1.86 17.03 -16.71
C GLU A 160 -0.38 16.97 -17.13
N GLY A 161 0.37 18.07 -16.95
CA GLY A 161 1.80 18.12 -17.23
C GLY A 161 2.16 18.21 -18.72
N ALA A 162 3.43 17.91 -19.04
CA ALA A 162 3.97 18.10 -20.39
C ALA A 162 3.43 17.08 -21.41
N ASN A 163 2.80 16.01 -20.93
CA ASN A 163 2.26 14.93 -21.75
C ASN A 163 3.34 14.22 -22.59
N ILE A 164 4.51 14.01 -21.98
CA ILE A 164 5.70 13.42 -22.61
C ILE A 164 6.29 12.39 -21.65
N GLY A 165 6.53 11.18 -22.14
CA GLY A 165 7.26 10.17 -21.40
C GLY A 165 6.83 8.74 -21.72
N PRO A 166 7.51 7.75 -21.10
CA PRO A 166 7.28 6.34 -21.39
C PRO A 166 6.08 5.75 -20.66
N ILE A 167 5.53 6.45 -19.67
CA ILE A 167 4.38 5.99 -18.88
C ILE A 167 3.12 6.42 -19.62
N VAL A 168 2.25 5.47 -19.97
CA VAL A 168 0.95 5.72 -20.60
C VAL A 168 -0.13 5.66 -19.55
N GLU A 169 -0.90 6.73 -19.41
CA GLU A 169 -2.03 6.85 -18.51
C GLU A 169 -3.32 6.93 -19.32
N LEU A 170 -4.18 5.94 -19.14
CA LEU A 170 -5.50 5.89 -19.75
C LEU A 170 -6.53 6.35 -18.73
N LYS A 171 -7.34 7.35 -19.06
CA LYS A 171 -8.37 7.92 -18.18
C LYS A 171 -9.74 7.84 -18.87
N ALA A 172 -10.79 7.50 -18.12
CA ALA A 172 -12.18 7.59 -18.56
C ALA A 172 -13.13 7.93 -17.40
N GLY A 173 -14.25 8.58 -17.70
CA GLY A 173 -15.24 9.03 -16.72
C GLY A 173 -15.31 10.56 -16.61
N THR A 174 -15.55 11.05 -15.40
CA THR A 174 -15.67 12.48 -15.06
C THR A 174 -14.72 12.83 -13.93
N GLU A 175 -14.42 14.11 -13.71
CA GLU A 175 -13.50 14.54 -12.64
C GLU A 175 -13.78 13.89 -11.27
N ASP A 176 -15.05 13.77 -10.86
CA ASP A 176 -15.46 13.17 -9.58
C ASP A 176 -15.68 11.64 -9.60
N ASN A 177 -15.49 10.98 -10.74
CA ASN A 177 -15.67 9.54 -10.90
C ASN A 177 -14.81 9.05 -12.08
N GLN A 178 -13.56 8.71 -11.79
CA GLN A 178 -12.54 8.38 -12.78
C GLN A 178 -12.13 6.91 -12.69
N HIS A 179 -11.91 6.32 -13.85
CA HIS A 179 -11.24 5.05 -14.04
C HIS A 179 -9.91 5.33 -14.74
N LEU A 180 -8.81 4.91 -14.12
CA LEU A 180 -7.46 5.21 -14.58
C LEU A 180 -6.62 3.93 -14.67
N VAL A 181 -5.80 3.83 -15.71
CA VAL A 181 -4.78 2.78 -15.82
C VAL A 181 -3.44 3.41 -16.21
N ALA A 182 -2.46 3.35 -15.32
CA ALA A 182 -1.09 3.79 -15.58
C ALA A 182 -0.25 2.58 -15.99
N ILE A 183 0.47 2.68 -17.10
CA ILE A 183 1.13 1.55 -17.77
C ILE A 183 2.56 1.97 -18.09
N GLU A 184 3.53 1.23 -17.58
CA GLU A 184 4.95 1.50 -17.80
C GLU A 184 5.71 0.21 -18.20
N PRO A 185 6.78 0.33 -19.00
CA PRO A 185 7.68 -0.79 -19.23
C PRO A 185 8.26 -1.34 -17.92
N ALA A 186 8.41 -2.66 -17.81
CA ALA A 186 9.00 -3.27 -16.62
C ALA A 186 10.48 -2.89 -16.45
N GLU A 187 10.90 -2.55 -15.23
CA GLU A 187 12.26 -2.05 -14.95
C GLU A 187 13.39 -3.04 -15.25
N LYS A 188 13.12 -4.36 -15.20
CA LYS A 188 14.15 -5.42 -15.26
C LYS A 188 14.11 -6.26 -16.55
N GLY A 189 13.43 -5.81 -17.62
CA GLY A 189 13.44 -6.55 -18.88
C GLY A 189 12.19 -6.37 -19.74
N THR A 190 11.81 -7.45 -20.42
CA THR A 190 10.59 -7.54 -21.23
C THR A 190 9.37 -7.63 -20.32
N GLY A 191 8.34 -6.82 -20.59
CA GLY A 191 7.07 -6.89 -19.89
C GLY A 191 6.54 -5.51 -19.54
N THR A 192 5.50 -5.51 -18.70
CA THR A 192 4.74 -4.32 -18.34
C THR A 192 4.44 -4.34 -16.85
N THR A 193 4.67 -3.19 -16.22
CA THR A 193 4.08 -2.86 -14.92
C THR A 193 2.90 -1.96 -15.16
N PHE A 194 1.80 -2.18 -14.45
CA PHE A 194 0.67 -1.26 -14.55
C PHE A 194 -0.10 -1.15 -13.24
N ALA A 195 -0.70 0.02 -13.02
CA ALA A 195 -1.61 0.30 -11.92
C ALA A 195 -3.01 0.52 -12.46
N VAL A 196 -4.01 -0.12 -11.85
CA VAL A 196 -5.43 0.10 -12.11
C VAL A 196 -6.00 0.86 -10.92
N VAL A 197 -6.59 2.02 -11.22
CA VAL A 197 -7.04 2.98 -10.23
C VAL A 197 -8.50 3.34 -10.48
N TYR A 198 -9.26 3.41 -9.39
CA TYR A 198 -10.59 3.98 -9.39
C TYR A 198 -10.68 5.02 -8.30
N VAL A 199 -11.13 6.23 -8.66
CA VAL A 199 -11.39 7.30 -7.71
C VAL A 199 -12.80 7.83 -7.92
N ARG A 200 -13.52 7.98 -6.81
CA ARG A 200 -14.79 8.66 -6.76
C ARG A 200 -14.82 9.59 -5.57
N THR A 201 -15.25 10.82 -5.81
CA THR A 201 -15.54 11.83 -4.81
C THR A 201 -17.02 12.19 -4.91
N ARG A 202 -17.62 12.67 -3.81
CA ARG A 202 -18.88 13.38 -3.93
C ARG A 202 -18.58 14.65 -4.71
N GLY A 203 -19.12 14.76 -5.93
CA GLY A 203 -19.09 16.01 -6.67
C GLY A 203 -19.70 17.13 -5.83
N ARG A 204 -19.22 18.37 -6.06
CA ARG A 204 -19.65 19.54 -5.28
C ARG A 204 -21.18 19.60 -5.24
N GLN A 205 -21.75 19.62 -4.03
CA GLN A 205 -23.16 19.93 -3.82
C GLN A 205 -23.46 21.29 -4.43
N GLY A 206 -24.38 21.34 -5.39
CA GLY A 206 -24.80 22.61 -6.00
C GLY A 206 -25.67 22.52 -7.25
N GLU A 207 -26.33 21.38 -7.55
CA GLU A 207 -27.24 21.30 -8.69
C GLU A 207 -28.50 20.52 -8.28
N ILE A 208 -29.49 21.25 -7.76
CA ILE A 208 -30.92 20.89 -7.78
C ILE A 208 -31.64 22.04 -8.49
#